data_AF-A0A640Y8M6-F1
#
_entry.id   AF-A0A640Y8M6-F1
#
_cell.length_a   1.000
_cell.length_b   1.000
_cell.length_c   1.000
_cell.angle_alpha   90.00
_cell.angle_beta   90.00
_cell.angle_gamma   90.00
#
_symmetry.space_group_name_H-M   'P 1'
#
loop_
_entity.id
_entity.type
_entity.pdbx_description
1 polymer ?
#
loop_
_entity_poly.entity_id
_entity_poly.type
_entity_poly.pdbx_seq_one_letter_code
_entity_poly.pdbx_strand_id
1 'polypeptide(L)'
;GWSFNRRVLSPRWPELRSGLLGGRYTTCSDVTPGQLLRAARKRHGVKQAELAERLFVDQSKISRIERGARSPSVAFLEEALAVLGEELVLDTKGKPARGKKRGNILYDPR
;
A
#
# COMPACT_ATOMS: atom_id res chain seq x y z
N GLY A 1 24.43 14.57 4.11
CA GLY A 1 25.00 13.33 3.55
C GLY A 1 24.04 12.20 3.83
N TRP A 2 23.43 11.64 2.80
CA TRP A 2 22.59 10.44 2.88
C TRP A 2 23.31 9.36 2.08
N SER A 3 23.75 8.29 2.74
CA SER A 3 24.36 7.13 2.08
C SER A 3 23.37 5.98 2.10
N PHE A 4 22.79 5.68 0.95
CA PHE A 4 21.89 4.54 0.73
C PHE A 4 22.72 3.29 0.42
N ASN A 5 22.68 2.26 1.27
CA ASN A 5 23.45 1.02 1.10
C ASN A 5 22.72 0.06 0.14
N ARG A 6 23.35 -0.20 -1.01
CA ARG A 6 22.77 -0.85 -2.19
C ARG A 6 23.03 -2.35 -2.18
N ARG A 7 22.57 -3.07 -1.15
CA ARG A 7 22.84 -4.51 -1.03
C ARG A 7 21.69 -5.30 -0.40
N VAL A 8 20.52 -5.25 -1.04
CA VAL A 8 19.53 -6.33 -0.91
C VAL A 8 19.04 -6.67 -2.31
N LEU A 9 19.29 -7.93 -2.70
CA LEU A 9 18.94 -8.49 -4.00
C LEU A 9 17.40 -8.48 -4.14
N SER A 10 16.91 -7.74 -5.12
CA SER A 10 15.50 -7.74 -5.54
C SER A 10 15.14 -9.11 -6.13
N PRO A 11 14.10 -9.80 -5.62
CA PRO A 11 13.49 -10.89 -6.37
C PRO A 11 12.90 -10.33 -7.66
N ARG A 12 13.21 -11.01 -8.76
CA ARG A 12 12.78 -10.72 -10.13
C ARG A 12 11.25 -10.76 -10.24
N TRP A 13 10.60 -9.62 -10.05
CA TRP A 13 9.24 -9.41 -10.57
C TRP A 13 9.33 -9.39 -12.11
N PRO A 14 8.60 -10.28 -12.83
CA PRO A 14 8.63 -10.27 -14.27
C PRO A 14 7.89 -9.03 -14.79
N GLU A 15 8.64 -8.20 -15.53
CA GLU A 15 8.18 -7.40 -16.67
C GLU A 15 7.04 -6.39 -16.39
N LEU A 16 7.40 -5.22 -15.86
CA LEU A 16 6.77 -3.95 -16.30
C LEU A 16 7.86 -2.88 -16.44
N ARG A 17 8.49 -2.85 -17.62
CA ARG A 17 9.30 -1.72 -18.06
C ARG A 17 8.38 -0.58 -18.50
N SER A 18 8.45 0.54 -17.79
CA SER A 18 8.29 1.87 -18.41
C SER A 18 8.98 2.95 -17.57
N GLY A 19 10.23 3.22 -17.97
CA GLY A 19 10.70 4.58 -18.26
C GLY A 19 10.93 5.57 -17.10
N LEU A 20 12.22 5.72 -16.77
CA LEU A 20 12.90 6.83 -16.08
C LEU A 20 12.62 7.07 -14.59
N LEU A 21 13.72 7.20 -13.84
CA LEU A 21 13.81 7.28 -12.38
C LEU A 21 13.03 8.49 -11.81
N GLY A 22 11.95 8.18 -11.10
CA GLY A 22 11.12 9.14 -10.39
C GLY A 22 9.96 8.46 -9.68
N GLY A 23 10.23 7.36 -8.96
CA GLY A 23 9.31 6.72 -8.00
C GLY A 23 7.83 6.74 -8.41
N ARG A 24 7.52 6.31 -9.63
CA ARG A 24 6.13 6.16 -10.08
C ARG A 24 5.61 4.88 -9.44
N TYR A 25 5.10 5.00 -8.20
CA TYR A 25 4.08 4.06 -7.74
C TYR A 25 3.03 4.03 -8.84
N THR A 26 2.85 2.89 -9.49
CA THR A 26 1.65 2.64 -10.26
C THR A 26 0.50 3.08 -9.38
N THR A 27 -0.34 3.99 -9.87
CA THR A 27 -1.56 4.34 -9.13
C THR A 27 -2.43 3.09 -9.21
N CYS A 28 -2.23 2.16 -8.28
CA CYS A 28 -3.06 1.00 -8.10
C CYS A 28 -4.36 1.55 -7.51
N SER A 29 -5.26 2.07 -8.35
CA SER A 29 -6.47 2.74 -7.91
C SER A 29 -7.35 1.89 -6.99
N ASP A 30 -7.12 0.56 -6.92
CA ASP A 30 -8.06 -0.35 -6.29
C ASP A 30 -7.39 -1.53 -5.53
N VAL A 31 -6.19 -1.37 -4.97
CA VAL A 31 -5.65 -2.39 -4.05
C VAL A 31 -6.10 -2.10 -2.62
N THR A 32 -6.99 -2.94 -2.12
CA THR A 32 -7.41 -2.93 -0.72
C THR A 32 -6.32 -3.49 0.20
N PRO A 33 -6.29 -3.09 1.49
CA PRO A 33 -5.42 -3.70 2.49
C PRO A 33 -5.56 -5.22 2.58
N GLY A 34 -6.78 -5.74 2.42
CA GLY A 34 -7.05 -7.19 2.41
C GLY A 34 -6.41 -7.91 1.23
N GLN A 35 -6.44 -7.31 0.03
CA GLN A 35 -5.76 -7.86 -1.15
C GLN A 35 -4.24 -7.83 -0.98
N LEU A 36 -3.68 -6.76 -0.41
CA LEU A 36 -2.25 -6.68 -0.09
C LEU A 36 -1.83 -7.81 0.85
N LEU A 37 -2.55 -7.99 1.96
CA LEU A 37 -2.27 -9.05 2.94
C LEU A 37 -2.39 -10.45 2.32
N ARG A 38 -3.46 -10.69 1.55
CA ARG A 38 -3.68 -11.98 0.86
C ARG A 38 -2.55 -12.29 -0.13
N ALA A 39 -2.10 -11.29 -0.88
CA ALA A 39 -1.02 -11.45 -1.84
C ALA A 39 0.29 -11.78 -1.13
N ALA A 40 0.65 -11.05 -0.06
CA ALA A 40 1.82 -11.35 0.75
C ALA A 40 1.77 -12.78 1.31
N ARG A 41 0.68 -13.15 1.99
CA ARG A 41 0.52 -14.49 2.55
C ARG A 41 0.71 -15.60 1.50
N LYS A 42 0.14 -15.42 0.30
CA LYS A 42 0.28 -16.39 -0.80
C LYS A 42 1.71 -16.50 -1.32
N ARG A 43 2.48 -15.41 -1.41
CA ARG A 43 3.90 -15.46 -1.81
C ARG A 43 4.73 -16.33 -0.85
N HIS A 44 4.38 -16.30 0.43
CA HIS A 44 5.04 -17.09 1.48
C HIS A 44 4.46 -18.49 1.67
N GLY A 45 3.45 -18.90 0.87
CA GLY A 45 2.82 -20.22 0.99
C GLY A 45 2.02 -20.45 2.28
N VAL A 46 1.80 -19.40 3.09
CA VAL A 46 1.15 -19.48 4.41
C VAL A 46 -0.36 -19.63 4.26
N LYS A 47 -1.02 -20.47 5.07
CA LYS A 47 -2.50 -20.59 5.07
C LYS A 47 -3.15 -19.50 5.94
N GLN A 48 -4.44 -19.21 5.73
CA GLN A 48 -5.15 -18.23 6.57
C GLN A 48 -5.15 -18.61 8.05
N ALA A 49 -5.33 -19.91 8.36
CA ALA A 49 -5.30 -20.42 9.73
C ALA A 49 -3.92 -20.24 10.37
N GLU A 50 -2.87 -20.57 9.64
CA GLU A 50 -1.49 -20.42 10.10
C GLU A 50 -1.11 -18.95 10.35
N LEU A 51 -1.53 -18.02 9.48
CA LEU A 51 -1.35 -16.59 9.74
C LEU A 51 -2.11 -16.14 10.99
N ALA A 52 -3.32 -16.67 11.19
CA ALA A 52 -4.14 -16.35 12.35
C ALA A 52 -3.51 -16.88 13.66
N GLU A 53 -2.94 -18.09 13.63
CA GLU A 53 -2.18 -18.69 14.74
C GLU A 53 -0.96 -17.83 15.10
N ARG A 54 -0.16 -17.40 14.10
CA ARG A 54 1.00 -16.51 14.32
C ARG A 54 0.62 -15.16 14.94
N LEU A 55 -0.61 -14.70 14.69
CA LEU A 55 -1.13 -13.42 15.18
C LEU A 55 -2.03 -13.56 16.42
N PHE A 56 -2.20 -14.77 16.96
CA PHE A 56 -3.08 -15.05 18.09
C PHE A 56 -4.53 -14.53 17.88
N VAL A 57 -5.09 -14.74 16.69
CA VAL A 57 -6.46 -14.35 16.33
C VAL A 57 -7.23 -15.50 15.67
N ASP A 58 -8.54 -15.36 15.56
CA ASP A 58 -9.36 -16.31 14.80
C ASP A 58 -9.06 -16.26 13.29
N GLN A 59 -9.02 -17.42 12.65
CA GLN A 59 -8.95 -17.54 11.18
C GLN A 59 -10.07 -16.74 10.48
N SER A 60 -11.25 -16.64 11.11
CA SER A 60 -12.36 -15.85 10.60
C SER A 60 -12.05 -14.35 10.50
N LYS A 61 -11.17 -13.80 11.35
CA LYS A 61 -10.70 -12.40 11.27
C LYS A 61 -9.86 -12.20 10.01
N ILE A 62 -8.90 -13.08 9.75
CA ILE A 62 -8.06 -13.04 8.53
C ILE A 62 -8.93 -13.20 7.28
N SER A 63 -9.87 -14.15 7.27
CA SER A 63 -10.79 -14.35 6.16
C SER A 63 -11.63 -13.10 5.85
N ARG A 64 -12.22 -12.46 6.87
CA ARG A 64 -12.99 -11.20 6.70
C ARG A 64 -12.14 -10.06 6.16
N ILE A 65 -10.88 -9.95 6.61
CA ILE A 65 -9.93 -8.95 6.11
C ILE A 65 -9.61 -9.18 4.64
N GLU A 66 -9.19 -10.40 4.26
CA GLU A 66 -8.75 -10.70 2.90
C GLU A 66 -9.84 -10.56 1.84
N ARG A 67 -11.11 -10.69 2.23
CA ARG A 67 -12.27 -10.49 1.35
C ARG A 67 -12.84 -9.07 1.37
N GLY A 68 -12.26 -8.16 2.16
CA GLY A 68 -12.74 -6.77 2.29
C GLY A 68 -14.00 -6.60 3.14
N ALA A 69 -14.47 -7.64 3.84
CA ALA A 69 -15.61 -7.53 4.74
C ALA A 69 -15.27 -6.74 6.02
N ARG A 70 -13.98 -6.61 6.35
CA ARG A 70 -13.49 -5.75 7.44
C ARG A 70 -12.16 -5.13 7.03
N SER A 71 -12.05 -3.81 7.12
CA SER A 71 -10.75 -3.15 6.99
C SER A 71 -9.93 -3.35 8.27
N PRO A 72 -8.65 -3.75 8.18
CA PRO A 72 -7.75 -3.75 9.33
C PRO A 72 -7.33 -2.31 9.70
N SER A 73 -6.84 -2.12 10.93
CA SER A 73 -6.05 -0.93 11.25
C SER A 73 -4.68 -1.02 10.56
N VAL A 74 -4.00 0.12 10.42
CA VAL A 74 -2.62 0.15 9.91
C VAL A 74 -1.70 -0.69 10.79
N ALA A 75 -1.80 -0.56 12.12
CA ALA A 75 -0.98 -1.33 13.06
C ALA A 75 -1.17 -2.85 12.91
N PHE A 76 -2.41 -3.32 12.76
CA PHE A 76 -2.66 -4.76 12.55
C PHE A 76 -2.14 -5.23 11.19
N LEU A 77 -2.24 -4.39 10.16
CA LEU A 77 -1.71 -4.72 8.84
C LEU A 77 -0.18 -4.82 8.86
N GLU A 78 0.49 -3.89 9.53
CA GLU A 78 1.93 -3.90 9.76
C GLU A 78 2.38 -5.17 10.49
N GLU A 79 1.73 -5.51 11.61
CA GLU A 79 2.01 -6.72 12.38
C GLU A 79 1.82 -8.00 11.53
N ALA A 80 0.72 -8.08 10.79
CA ALA A 80 0.40 -9.22 9.93
C ALA A 80 1.40 -9.40 8.78
N LEU A 81 1.97 -8.30 8.28
CA LEU A 81 3.02 -8.34 7.26
C LEU A 81 4.38 -8.68 7.88
N ALA A 82 4.69 -8.17 9.07
CA ALA A 82 5.93 -8.44 9.78
C ALA A 82 6.08 -9.94 10.12
N VAL A 83 5.01 -10.63 10.56
CA VAL A 83 5.04 -12.10 10.80
C VAL A 83 5.20 -12.94 9.52
N LEU A 84 5.03 -12.31 8.35
CA LEU A 84 5.33 -12.89 7.04
C LEU A 84 6.73 -12.48 6.54
N GLY A 85 7.49 -11.70 7.30
CA GLY A 85 8.81 -11.19 6.89
C GLY A 85 8.74 -10.02 5.89
N GLU A 86 7.65 -9.27 5.89
CA GLU A 86 7.44 -8.12 5.01
C GLU A 86 7.45 -6.81 5.82
N GLU A 87 7.97 -5.74 5.23
CA GLU A 87 7.98 -4.39 5.81
C GLU A 87 6.85 -3.54 5.19
N LEU A 88 5.99 -2.94 6.01
CA LEU A 88 4.95 -2.04 5.53
C LEU A 88 5.50 -0.61 5.42
N VAL A 89 5.51 -0.07 4.20
CA VAL A 89 5.86 1.34 3.94
C VAL A 89 4.61 2.10 3.50
N LEU A 90 4.28 3.17 4.24
CA LEU A 90 3.19 4.08 3.92
C LEU A 90 3.74 5.47 3.57
N ASP A 91 3.20 6.09 2.54
CA ASP A 91 3.55 7.44 2.12
C ASP A 91 2.29 8.22 1.71
N THR A 92 2.36 9.54 1.82
CA THR A 92 1.28 10.44 1.38
C THR A 92 1.85 11.52 0.48
N LYS A 93 1.11 11.90 -0.56
CA LYS A 93 1.48 13.01 -1.45
C LYS A 93 0.43 14.11 -1.34
N GLY A 94 0.90 15.36 -1.24
CA GLY A 94 0.00 16.51 -1.27
C GLY A 94 -0.81 16.55 -2.56
N LYS A 95 -2.13 16.72 -2.45
CA LYS A 95 -2.96 17.00 -3.64
C LYS A 95 -2.74 18.46 -4.05
N PRO A 96 -2.54 18.77 -5.35
CA PRO A 96 -2.53 20.17 -5.77
C PRO A 96 -3.85 20.81 -5.36
N ALA A 97 -3.79 21.99 -4.75
CA ALA A 97 -4.97 22.71 -4.32
C ALA A 97 -5.92 22.85 -5.53
N ARG A 98 -7.16 22.36 -5.38
CA ARG A 98 -8.20 22.54 -6.40
C ARG A 98 -8.43 24.05 -6.50
N GLY A 99 -7.89 24.68 -7.55
CA GLY A 99 -7.90 26.13 -7.69
C GLY A 99 -9.32 26.67 -7.56
N LYS A 100 -9.58 27.51 -6.55
CA LYS A 100 -10.76 28.37 -6.57
C LYS A 100 -10.57 29.29 -7.78
N LYS A 101 -11.46 29.24 -8.78
CA LYS A 101 -11.54 30.27 -9.81
C LYS A 101 -11.73 31.60 -9.06
N ARG A 102 -10.69 32.43 -8.97
CA ARG A 102 -10.87 33.84 -8.62
C ARG A 102 -11.80 34.40 -9.69
N GLY A 103 -12.98 34.87 -9.26
CA GLY A 103 -13.99 35.41 -10.17
C GLY A 103 -13.39 36.51 -11.04
N ASN A 104 -13.79 36.55 -12.31
CA ASN A 104 -13.58 37.69 -13.20
C ASN A 104 -14.10 38.95 -12.49
N ILE A 105 -13.20 39.84 -12.09
CA ILE A 105 -13.56 41.24 -11.89
C ILE A 105 -13.50 41.86 -13.29
N LEU A 106 -14.68 41.99 -13.92
CA LEU A 106 -14.86 42.89 -15.05
C LEU A 106 -14.67 44.32 -14.51
N TYR A 107 -13.63 44.99 -15.00
CA TYR A 107 -13.46 46.42 -14.82
C TYR A 107 -14.45 47.14 -15.75
N ASP A 108 -15.37 47.92 -15.18
CA ASP A 108 -16.21 48.91 -15.88
C ASP A 108 -15.63 50.31 -15.61
N PRO A 109 -14.87 50.92 -16.55
CA PRO A 109 -14.54 52.33 -16.47
C PRO A 109 -15.70 53.15 -17.01
N ARG A 110 -16.43 53.83 -16.12
CA ARG A 110 -17.13 55.06 -16.46
C ARG A 110 -16.21 56.25 -16.28
#